data_AF-A0A9D1QTL2-F1
#
_entry.id   AF-A0A9D1QTL2-F1
#
_cell.length_a   1.000
_cell.length_b   1.000
_cell.length_c   1.000
_cell.angle_alpha   90.00
_cell.angle_beta   90.00
_cell.angle_gamma   90.00
#
_symmetry.space_group_name_H-M   'P 1'
#
loop_
_entity.id
_entity.type
_entity.pdbx_description
1 polymer ?
#
loop_
_entity_poly.entity_id
_entity_poly.type
_entity_poly.pdbx_seq_one_letter_code
_entity_poly.pdbx_strand_id
1 'polypeptide(L)'
;MLKRQLNRSIWGNFLLFLVLAAGGLFTSLPFLYAISNAFKPLDQLYLFPPPLLVTNPTTEHFVQLAQLASDFWVPLSRYIFNSLFVSVTATVGHVFLSSMAAYPLAKDRFPGKRVIQKVIVMSLLFTGAVTQLPQYIVMSRLQILNTYAALILPMFMSSLGLYLMQNFMVQIPDSMLEAARIDGAGEWRIYWSVVMPNCRPAWLTLTIFAFQQIWNNNGNLYIYSEELKGLPSILSSIAAGGSGIARAGVSAAASLLILIPPVVIFLITQGSVVETMTTSGLKE
;
A
#
# COMPACT_ATOMS: atom_id res chain seq x y z
N MET A 1 5.72 -7.67 -40.05
CA MET A 1 5.66 -9.14 -39.90
C MET A 1 4.72 -9.47 -38.74
N LEU A 2 3.49 -9.90 -39.03
CA LEU A 2 2.54 -10.35 -38.01
C LEU A 2 3.07 -11.63 -37.35
N LYS A 3 3.41 -11.56 -36.06
CA LYS A 3 3.81 -12.73 -35.25
C LYS A 3 2.69 -13.77 -35.33
N ARG A 4 2.95 -14.88 -36.01
CA ARG A 4 2.06 -16.04 -36.13
C ARG A 4 1.77 -16.55 -34.72
N GLN A 5 0.55 -16.32 -34.21
CA GLN A 5 0.15 -16.80 -32.89
C GLN A 5 0.21 -18.34 -32.90
N LEU A 6 1.21 -18.90 -32.23
CA LEU A 6 1.37 -20.33 -32.01
C LEU A 6 0.05 -20.89 -31.45
N ASN A 7 -0.62 -21.72 -32.26
CA ASN A 7 -1.71 -22.63 -31.93
C ASN A 7 -2.21 -22.57 -30.47
N ARG A 8 -3.03 -21.57 -30.14
CA ARG A 8 -3.83 -21.62 -28.92
C ARG A 8 -5.10 -22.40 -29.26
N SER A 9 -5.17 -23.67 -28.82
CA SER A 9 -6.39 -24.46 -28.91
C SER A 9 -7.56 -23.66 -28.31
N ILE A 10 -8.69 -23.56 -29.02
CA ILE A 10 -9.91 -22.88 -28.54
C ILE A 10 -10.32 -23.43 -27.16
N TRP A 11 -10.15 -24.74 -26.97
CA TRP A 11 -10.36 -25.43 -25.69
C TRP A 11 -9.37 -24.99 -24.61
N GLY A 12 -8.10 -24.78 -24.97
CA GLY A 12 -7.08 -24.26 -24.05
C GLY A 12 -7.41 -22.83 -23.58
N ASN A 13 -7.84 -21.96 -24.49
CA ASN A 13 -8.27 -20.60 -24.15
C ASN A 13 -9.53 -20.60 -23.27
N PHE A 14 -10.50 -21.46 -23.56
CA PHE A 14 -11.71 -21.59 -22.76
C PHE A 14 -11.41 -22.09 -21.34
N LEU A 15 -10.58 -23.13 -21.21
CA LEU A 15 -10.17 -23.65 -19.90
C LEU A 15 -9.37 -22.61 -19.11
N LEU A 16 -8.44 -21.90 -19.74
CA LEU A 16 -7.71 -20.79 -19.12
C LEU A 16 -8.65 -19.68 -18.66
N PHE A 17 -9.64 -19.30 -19.48
CA PHE A 17 -10.64 -18.30 -19.09
C PHE A 17 -11.43 -18.75 -17.86
N LEU A 18 -11.88 -20.00 -17.83
CA LEU A 18 -12.65 -20.55 -16.71
C LEU A 18 -11.81 -20.55 -15.42
N VAL A 19 -10.55 -20.99 -15.49
CA VAL A 19 -9.62 -20.98 -14.34
C VAL A 19 -9.35 -19.55 -13.84
N LEU A 20 -9.12 -18.60 -14.75
CA LEU A 20 -8.91 -17.20 -14.39
C LEU A 20 -10.18 -16.56 -13.81
N ALA A 21 -11.35 -16.87 -14.37
CA ALA A 21 -12.63 -16.39 -13.85
C ALA A 21 -12.94 -16.96 -12.47
N ALA A 22 -12.69 -18.26 -12.25
CA ALA A 22 -12.85 -18.90 -10.94
C ALA A 22 -11.88 -18.31 -9.90
N GLY A 23 -10.61 -18.11 -10.28
CA GLY A 23 -9.62 -17.46 -9.42
C GLY A 23 -9.97 -15.99 -9.11
N GLY A 24 -10.48 -15.25 -10.09
CA GLY A 24 -10.98 -13.88 -9.91
C GLY A 24 -12.18 -13.81 -8.98
N LEU A 25 -13.16 -14.69 -9.14
CA LEU A 25 -14.31 -14.79 -8.25
C LEU A 25 -13.86 -15.14 -6.83
N PHE A 26 -12.98 -16.13 -6.67
CA PHE A 26 -12.48 -16.55 -5.36
C PHE A 26 -11.73 -15.42 -4.63
N THR A 27 -10.87 -14.68 -5.34
CA THR A 27 -10.14 -13.53 -4.77
C THR A 27 -11.01 -12.32 -4.50
N SER A 28 -12.17 -12.19 -5.17
CA SER A 28 -13.16 -11.14 -4.90
C SER A 28 -14.02 -11.39 -3.66
N LEU A 29 -14.10 -12.64 -3.19
CA LEU A 29 -14.96 -13.01 -2.05
C LEU A 29 -14.72 -12.18 -0.78
N PRO A 30 -13.48 -11.88 -0.34
CA PRO A 30 -13.26 -11.05 0.84
C PRO A 30 -13.80 -9.62 0.70
N PHE A 31 -13.75 -9.06 -0.52
CA PHE A 31 -14.30 -7.73 -0.79
C PHE A 31 -15.84 -7.75 -0.76
N LEU A 32 -16.45 -8.76 -1.38
CA LEU A 32 -17.89 -8.96 -1.32
C LEU A 32 -18.36 -9.17 0.13
N TYR A 33 -17.60 -9.93 0.91
CA TYR A 33 -17.88 -10.17 2.32
C TYR A 33 -17.74 -8.92 3.18
N ALA A 34 -16.72 -8.09 2.94
CA ALA A 34 -16.52 -6.81 3.62
C ALA A 34 -17.68 -5.84 3.35
N ILE A 35 -18.11 -5.73 2.08
CA ILE A 35 -19.28 -4.93 1.71
C ILE A 35 -20.54 -5.51 2.35
N SER A 36 -20.77 -6.81 2.21
CA SER A 36 -21.94 -7.51 2.77
C SER A 36 -22.07 -7.27 4.27
N ASN A 37 -21.00 -7.49 5.05
CA ASN A 37 -21.05 -7.31 6.50
C ASN A 37 -21.29 -5.86 6.94
N ALA A 38 -20.85 -4.87 6.18
CA ALA A 38 -21.10 -3.46 6.50
C ALA A 38 -22.59 -3.09 6.43
N PHE A 39 -23.39 -3.82 5.64
CA PHE A 39 -24.84 -3.62 5.49
C PHE A 39 -25.69 -4.68 6.20
N LYS A 40 -25.10 -5.70 6.84
CA LYS A 40 -25.88 -6.73 7.56
C LYS A 40 -26.42 -6.18 8.88
N PRO A 41 -27.68 -6.47 9.23
CA PRO A 41 -28.19 -6.21 10.57
C PRO A 41 -27.52 -7.16 11.59
N LEU A 42 -27.53 -6.77 12.87
CA LEU A 42 -26.75 -7.46 13.93
C LEU A 42 -27.16 -8.93 14.11
N ASP A 43 -28.45 -9.24 13.92
CA ASP A 43 -28.99 -10.59 13.93
C ASP A 43 -28.35 -11.48 12.86
N GLN A 44 -28.07 -10.94 11.68
CA GLN A 44 -27.47 -11.69 10.56
C GLN A 44 -25.94 -11.85 10.66
N LEU A 45 -25.26 -11.00 11.43
CA LEU A 45 -23.82 -11.10 11.65
C LEU A 45 -23.43 -12.33 12.48
N TYR A 46 -24.35 -12.83 13.32
CA TYR A 46 -24.12 -13.96 14.22
C TYR A 46 -24.87 -15.26 13.83
N LEU A 47 -25.61 -15.25 12.72
CA LEU A 47 -26.22 -16.47 12.18
C LEU A 47 -25.14 -17.45 11.69
N PHE A 48 -25.30 -18.73 12.04
CA PHE A 48 -24.47 -19.82 11.53
C PHE A 48 -25.30 -20.76 10.66
N PRO A 49 -24.92 -20.99 9.39
CA PRO A 49 -23.78 -20.39 8.67
C PRO A 49 -24.02 -18.92 8.28
N PRO A 50 -22.99 -18.05 8.31
CA PRO A 50 -23.14 -16.65 7.95
C PRO A 50 -23.50 -16.51 6.47
N PRO A 51 -24.63 -15.85 6.12
CA PRO A 51 -25.04 -15.71 4.73
C PRO A 51 -24.01 -14.86 3.97
N LEU A 52 -23.64 -15.28 2.76
CA LEU A 52 -22.66 -14.53 1.94
C LEU A 52 -23.24 -13.17 1.50
N LEU A 53 -24.53 -13.14 1.17
CA LEU A 53 -25.25 -11.95 0.74
C LEU A 53 -26.16 -11.44 1.86
N VAL A 54 -26.36 -10.12 1.87
CA VAL A 54 -27.27 -9.47 2.79
C VAL A 54 -28.70 -9.68 2.31
N THR A 55 -29.59 -10.16 3.18
CA THR A 55 -31.01 -10.30 2.86
C THR A 55 -31.80 -9.04 3.16
N ASN A 56 -31.42 -8.29 4.21
CA ASN A 56 -32.04 -7.03 4.61
C ASN A 56 -30.98 -5.95 4.85
N PRO A 57 -30.57 -5.18 3.82
CA PRO A 57 -29.51 -4.18 3.98
C PRO A 57 -29.94 -3.03 4.89
N THR A 58 -29.12 -2.70 5.88
CA THR A 58 -29.31 -1.56 6.78
C THR A 58 -28.16 -0.57 6.69
N THR A 59 -28.47 0.72 6.80
CA THR A 59 -27.46 1.80 6.86
C THR A 59 -27.24 2.31 8.27
N GLU A 60 -27.89 1.69 9.26
CA GLU A 60 -27.85 2.10 10.67
C GLU A 60 -26.43 2.12 11.22
N HIS A 61 -25.58 1.17 10.82
CA HIS A 61 -24.18 1.11 11.26
C HIS A 61 -23.37 2.33 10.85
N PHE A 62 -23.63 2.90 9.68
CA PHE A 62 -22.95 4.12 9.21
C PHE A 62 -23.44 5.35 9.97
N VAL A 63 -24.75 5.42 10.26
CA VAL A 63 -25.33 6.51 11.06
C VAL A 63 -24.81 6.45 12.49
N GLN A 64 -24.79 5.27 13.11
CA GLN A 64 -24.21 5.04 14.44
C GLN A 64 -22.73 5.37 14.47
N LEU A 65 -21.97 4.97 13.45
CA LEU A 65 -20.56 5.33 13.32
C LEU A 65 -20.37 6.85 13.24
N ALA A 66 -21.17 7.54 12.44
CA ALA A 66 -21.11 8.99 12.30
C ALA A 66 -21.49 9.72 13.60
N GLN A 67 -22.49 9.23 14.34
CA GLN A 67 -22.88 9.76 15.65
C GLN A 67 -21.75 9.59 16.66
N LEU A 68 -21.25 8.35 16.83
CA LEU A 68 -20.14 8.06 17.72
C LEU A 68 -18.88 8.84 17.36
N ALA A 69 -18.63 9.07 16.06
CA ALA A 69 -17.51 9.88 15.59
C ALA A 69 -17.73 11.40 15.81
N SER A 70 -18.97 11.86 15.91
CA SER A 70 -19.31 13.27 16.19
C SER A 70 -19.22 13.61 17.68
N ASP A 71 -19.28 12.60 18.55
CA ASP A 71 -19.09 12.76 20.01
C ASP A 71 -17.63 13.06 20.39
N PHE A 72 -16.68 12.90 19.47
CA PHE A 72 -15.28 13.23 19.72
C PHE A 72 -15.07 14.75 19.75
N TRP A 73 -14.17 15.18 20.63
CA TRP A 73 -13.75 16.59 20.76
C TRP A 73 -13.16 17.17 19.47
N VAL A 74 -12.53 16.33 18.65
CA VAL A 74 -11.87 16.72 17.40
C VAL A 74 -12.76 16.33 16.22
N PRO A 75 -12.98 17.22 15.24
CA PRO A 75 -13.85 16.94 14.11
C PRO A 75 -13.29 15.83 13.22
N LEU A 76 -14.19 15.00 12.67
CA LEU A 76 -13.88 13.88 11.77
C LEU A 76 -13.02 14.30 10.57
N SER A 77 -13.25 15.51 10.04
CA SER A 77 -12.47 16.07 8.93
C SER A 77 -10.97 16.17 9.26
N ARG A 78 -10.60 16.45 10.51
CA ARG A 78 -9.19 16.52 10.94
C ARG A 78 -8.54 15.15 10.98
N TYR A 79 -9.27 14.11 11.40
CA TYR A 79 -8.77 12.73 11.37
C TYR A 79 -8.54 12.21 9.95
N ILE A 80 -9.44 12.55 9.02
CA ILE A 80 -9.26 12.28 7.59
C ILE A 80 -8.04 13.02 7.05
N PHE A 81 -7.92 14.32 7.34
CA PHE A 81 -6.79 15.13 6.90
C PHE A 81 -5.47 14.58 7.42
N ASN A 82 -5.38 14.24 8.71
CA ASN A 82 -4.19 13.66 9.32
C ASN A 82 -3.77 12.37 8.60
N SER A 83 -4.73 11.46 8.38
CA SER A 83 -4.48 10.18 7.71
C SER A 83 -4.01 10.37 6.27
N LEU A 84 -4.68 11.24 5.50
CA LEU A 84 -4.30 11.55 4.13
C LEU A 84 -2.94 12.25 4.05
N PHE A 85 -2.71 13.25 4.90
CA PHE A 85 -1.45 13.99 4.96
C PHE A 85 -0.28 13.06 5.26
N VAL A 86 -0.35 12.30 6.35
CA VAL A 86 0.70 11.34 6.72
C VAL A 86 0.89 10.30 5.62
N SER A 87 -0.20 9.73 5.09
CA SER A 87 -0.10 8.68 4.08
C SER A 87 0.52 9.17 2.77
N VAL A 88 0.11 10.33 2.27
CA VAL A 88 0.64 10.90 1.02
C VAL A 88 2.09 11.33 1.19
N THR A 89 2.41 12.09 2.26
CA THR A 89 3.78 12.55 2.50
C THR A 89 4.75 11.40 2.72
N ALA A 90 4.37 10.39 3.51
CA ALA A 90 5.17 9.20 3.75
C ALA A 90 5.38 8.38 2.47
N THR A 91 4.33 8.20 1.66
CA THR A 91 4.41 7.43 0.41
C THR A 91 5.28 8.14 -0.62
N VAL A 92 5.03 9.43 -0.87
CA VAL A 92 5.80 10.23 -1.84
C VAL A 92 7.26 10.32 -1.42
N GLY A 93 7.52 10.64 -0.14
CA GLY A 93 8.88 10.71 0.37
C GLY A 93 9.60 9.36 0.34
N HIS A 94 8.90 8.26 0.63
CA HIS A 94 9.47 6.92 0.55
C HIS A 94 9.83 6.55 -0.89
N VAL A 95 8.93 6.76 -1.86
CA VAL A 95 9.19 6.51 -3.28
C VAL A 95 10.36 7.37 -3.79
N PHE A 96 10.38 8.65 -3.43
CA PHE A 96 11.43 9.57 -3.84
C PHE A 96 12.78 9.17 -3.26
N LEU A 97 12.89 8.96 -1.95
CA LEU A 97 14.15 8.59 -1.29
C LEU A 97 14.64 7.20 -1.72
N SER A 98 13.74 6.22 -1.83
CA SER A 98 14.10 4.87 -2.27
C SER A 98 14.59 4.85 -3.72
N SER A 99 13.94 5.59 -4.62
CA SER A 99 14.35 5.68 -6.02
C SER A 99 15.67 6.44 -6.20
N MET A 100 15.88 7.54 -5.47
CA MET A 100 17.15 8.26 -5.46
C MET A 100 18.32 7.41 -4.96
N ALA A 101 18.11 6.63 -3.90
CA ALA A 101 19.13 5.74 -3.36
C ALA A 101 19.36 4.51 -4.27
N ALA A 102 18.31 4.02 -4.93
CA ALA A 102 18.38 2.89 -5.86
C ALA A 102 19.13 3.23 -7.15
N TYR A 103 19.03 4.47 -7.66
CA TYR A 103 19.64 4.87 -8.94
C TYR A 103 21.16 4.63 -9.01
N PRO A 104 22.01 5.21 -8.14
CA PRO A 104 23.45 4.97 -8.17
C PRO A 104 23.77 3.51 -7.78
N LEU A 105 22.98 2.90 -6.90
CA LEU A 105 23.16 1.51 -6.51
C LEU A 105 22.81 0.54 -7.65
N ALA A 106 21.98 0.93 -8.61
CA ALA A 106 21.70 0.15 -9.81
C ALA A 106 22.75 0.43 -10.89
N LYS A 107 22.98 1.71 -11.22
CA LYS A 107 23.69 2.15 -12.43
C LYS A 107 25.18 2.43 -12.26
N ASP A 108 25.59 2.96 -11.11
CA ASP A 108 26.98 3.32 -10.90
C ASP A 108 27.81 2.14 -10.37
N ARG A 109 29.11 2.20 -10.66
CA ARG A 109 30.11 1.28 -10.14
C ARG A 109 30.98 2.03 -9.15
N PHE A 110 30.79 1.74 -7.86
CA PHE A 110 31.59 2.34 -6.79
C PHE A 110 32.03 1.27 -5.77
N PRO A 111 33.17 1.46 -5.10
CA PRO A 111 33.66 0.51 -4.11
C PRO A 111 32.66 0.38 -2.95
N GLY A 112 32.36 -0.86 -2.53
CA GLY A 112 31.40 -1.13 -1.44
C GLY A 112 29.95 -1.40 -1.86
N LYS A 113 29.58 -1.18 -3.13
CA LYS A 113 28.22 -1.44 -3.66
C LYS A 113 27.66 -2.83 -3.30
N ARG A 114 28.47 -3.88 -3.44
CA ARG A 114 28.07 -5.27 -3.10
C ARG A 114 27.78 -5.47 -1.63
N VAL A 115 28.51 -4.78 -0.75
CA VAL A 115 28.29 -4.86 0.71
C VAL A 115 26.99 -4.16 1.06
N ILE A 116 26.77 -2.94 0.53
CA ILE A 116 25.53 -2.19 0.74
C ILE A 116 24.32 -2.99 0.25
N GLN A 117 24.39 -3.57 -0.95
CA GLN A 117 23.34 -4.44 -1.49
C GLN A 117 23.05 -5.65 -0.58
N LYS A 118 24.09 -6.33 -0.08
CA LYS A 118 23.92 -7.45 0.87
C LYS A 118 23.25 -6.99 2.16
N VAL A 119 23.64 -5.84 2.71
CA VAL A 119 23.03 -5.28 3.93
C VAL A 119 21.54 -4.97 3.70
N ILE A 120 21.19 -4.39 2.56
CA ILE A 120 19.78 -4.14 2.19
C ILE A 120 18.99 -5.44 2.13
N VAL A 121 19.51 -6.47 1.44
CA VAL A 121 18.82 -7.76 1.34
C VAL A 121 18.70 -8.44 2.71
N MET A 122 19.73 -8.40 3.53
CA MET A 122 19.69 -8.92 4.91
C MET A 122 18.67 -8.17 5.77
N SER A 123 18.52 -6.86 5.58
CA SER A 123 17.52 -6.06 6.30
C SER A 123 16.08 -6.46 5.96
N LEU A 124 15.82 -6.97 4.75
CA LEU A 124 14.50 -7.47 4.34
C LEU A 124 14.11 -8.77 5.05
N LEU A 125 15.07 -9.50 5.60
CA LEU A 125 14.81 -10.74 6.34
C LEU A 125 14.21 -10.46 7.73
N PHE A 126 14.38 -9.25 8.25
CA PHE A 126 13.76 -8.84 9.51
C PHE A 126 12.30 -8.45 9.30
N THR A 127 11.41 -8.96 10.14
CA THR A 127 10.00 -8.59 10.11
C THR A 127 9.77 -7.26 10.82
N GLY A 128 8.74 -6.52 10.38
CA GLY A 128 8.37 -5.24 11.00
C GLY A 128 8.05 -5.36 12.50
N ALA A 129 7.50 -6.49 12.93
CA ALA A 129 7.16 -6.74 14.33
C ALA A 129 8.39 -6.73 15.26
N VAL A 130 9.51 -7.32 14.82
CA VAL A 130 10.75 -7.38 15.62
C VAL A 130 11.43 -6.02 15.71
N THR A 131 11.29 -5.20 14.66
CA THR A 131 11.94 -3.88 14.58
C THR A 131 11.11 -2.75 15.21
N GLN A 132 9.82 -2.98 15.49
CA GLN A 132 8.89 -1.99 16.03
C GLN A 132 9.33 -1.44 17.41
N LEU A 133 9.74 -2.30 18.34
CA LEU A 133 10.19 -1.87 19.67
C LEU A 133 11.48 -1.05 19.61
N PRO A 134 12.54 -1.50 18.90
CA PRO A 134 13.72 -0.67 18.65
C PRO A 134 13.38 0.68 18.01
N GLN A 135 12.49 0.71 17.00
CA GLN A 135 12.04 1.94 16.37
C GLN A 135 11.39 2.89 17.38
N TYR A 136 10.52 2.40 18.26
CA TYR A 136 9.92 3.21 19.32
C TYR A 136 10.96 3.82 20.26
N ILE A 137 11.96 3.05 20.69
CA ILE A 137 13.05 3.55 21.53
C ILE A 137 13.83 4.67 20.84
N VAL A 138 14.12 4.52 19.54
CA VAL A 138 14.81 5.56 18.75
C VAL A 138 13.96 6.84 18.67
N MET A 139 12.68 6.72 18.34
CA MET A 139 11.76 7.86 18.26
C MET A 139 11.59 8.58 19.61
N SER A 140 11.55 7.81 20.69
CA SER A 140 11.52 8.30 22.08
C SER A 140 12.78 9.09 22.43
N ARG A 141 13.97 8.53 22.13
CA ARG A 141 15.26 9.20 22.36
C ARG A 141 15.44 10.46 21.52
N LEU A 142 14.89 10.48 20.31
CA LEU A 142 14.87 11.66 19.44
C LEU A 142 13.83 12.70 19.87
N GLN A 143 13.01 12.43 20.89
CA GLN A 143 11.95 13.31 21.40
C GLN A 143 10.93 13.75 20.33
N ILE A 144 10.74 12.92 19.30
CA ILE A 144 9.77 13.19 18.21
C ILE A 144 8.48 12.40 18.37
N LEU A 145 8.30 11.70 19.50
CA LEU A 145 7.01 11.09 19.84
C LEU A 145 5.92 12.16 19.87
N ASN A 146 4.69 11.74 19.58
CA ASN A 146 3.53 12.62 19.50
C ASN A 146 3.68 13.72 18.44
N THR A 147 4.28 13.38 17.29
CA THR A 147 4.35 14.24 16.09
C THR A 147 4.07 13.42 14.83
N TYR A 148 3.69 14.06 13.73
CA TYR A 148 3.54 13.38 12.44
C TYR A 148 4.86 12.76 11.95
N ALA A 149 6.01 13.34 12.33
CA ALA A 149 7.33 12.83 11.94
C ALA A 149 7.57 11.40 12.48
N ALA A 150 7.04 11.06 13.65
CA ALA A 150 7.16 9.71 14.20
C ALA A 150 6.44 8.64 13.37
N LEU A 151 5.43 9.01 12.58
CA LEU A 151 4.77 8.10 11.63
C LEU A 151 5.44 8.09 10.26
N ILE A 152 5.96 9.24 9.82
CA ILE A 152 6.51 9.42 8.47
C ILE A 152 7.93 8.86 8.35
N LEU A 153 8.81 9.16 9.31
CA LEU A 153 10.23 8.80 9.24
C LEU A 153 10.50 7.29 9.17
N PRO A 154 9.83 6.42 9.96
CA PRO A 154 10.03 4.98 9.84
C PRO A 154 9.73 4.44 8.43
N MET A 155 8.72 5.01 7.76
CA MET A 155 8.34 4.58 6.41
C MET A 155 9.43 4.91 5.38
N PHE A 156 10.12 6.05 5.52
CA PHE A 156 11.23 6.40 4.62
C PHE A 156 12.37 5.39 4.69
N MET A 157 12.57 4.76 5.85
CA MET A 157 13.66 3.81 6.10
C MET A 157 13.37 2.39 5.58
N SER A 158 12.19 2.15 4.99
CA SER A 158 11.83 0.81 4.50
C SER A 158 12.78 0.34 3.39
N SER A 159 13.35 -0.85 3.57
CA SER A 159 14.29 -1.45 2.61
C SER A 159 13.61 -2.04 1.38
N LEU A 160 12.31 -2.37 1.48
CA LEU A 160 11.53 -2.97 0.40
C LEU A 160 11.46 -2.05 -0.82
N GLY A 161 11.20 -0.76 -0.61
CA GLY A 161 11.13 0.20 -1.72
C GLY A 161 12.44 0.34 -2.46
N LEU A 162 13.55 0.41 -1.73
CA LEU A 162 14.87 0.52 -2.33
C LEU A 162 15.23 -0.73 -3.13
N TYR A 163 14.97 -1.92 -2.57
CA TYR A 163 15.21 -3.19 -3.26
C TYR A 163 14.35 -3.32 -4.53
N LEU A 164 13.06 -3.00 -4.45
CA LEU A 164 12.15 -3.05 -5.60
C LEU A 164 12.61 -2.09 -6.70
N MET A 165 12.86 -0.82 -6.37
CA MET A 165 13.32 0.18 -7.34
C MET A 165 14.64 -0.22 -7.99
N GLN A 166 15.58 -0.74 -7.21
CA GLN A 166 16.87 -1.21 -7.74
C GLN A 166 16.68 -2.34 -8.77
N ASN A 167 15.88 -3.35 -8.45
CA ASN A 167 15.67 -4.50 -9.36
C ASN A 167 15.04 -4.09 -10.69
N PHE A 168 14.23 -3.04 -10.70
CA PHE A 168 13.68 -2.47 -11.92
C PHE A 168 14.70 -1.60 -12.68
N MET A 169 15.43 -0.74 -11.97
CA MET A 169 16.42 0.15 -12.60
C MET A 169 17.56 -0.63 -13.26
N VAL A 170 17.95 -1.79 -12.72
CA VAL A 170 18.99 -2.65 -13.33
C VAL A 170 18.59 -3.14 -14.73
N GLN A 171 17.30 -3.31 -15.01
CA GLN A 171 16.80 -3.81 -16.30
C GLN A 171 16.93 -2.78 -17.44
N ILE A 172 17.07 -1.50 -17.11
CA ILE A 172 17.24 -0.43 -18.11
C ILE A 172 18.61 -0.64 -18.81
N PRO A 173 18.73 -0.61 -20.14
CA PRO A 173 20.03 -0.71 -20.79
C PRO A 173 20.93 0.50 -20.47
N ASP A 174 22.20 0.26 -20.16
CA ASP A 174 23.15 1.35 -19.86
C ASP A 174 23.41 2.25 -21.09
N SER A 175 23.24 1.71 -22.31
CA SER A 175 23.32 2.48 -23.56
C SER A 175 22.32 3.63 -23.64
N MET A 176 21.16 3.51 -22.99
CA MET A 176 20.17 4.58 -22.92
C MET A 176 20.68 5.76 -22.07
N LEU A 177 21.42 5.47 -20.99
CA LEU A 177 22.02 6.49 -20.13
C LEU A 177 23.22 7.15 -20.82
N GLU A 178 24.03 6.36 -21.52
CA GLU A 178 25.16 6.86 -22.31
C GLU A 178 24.70 7.79 -23.43
N ALA A 179 23.63 7.44 -24.15
CA ALA A 179 23.03 8.31 -25.16
C ALA A 179 22.57 9.65 -24.56
N ALA A 180 21.88 9.61 -23.41
CA ALA A 180 21.46 10.85 -22.73
C ALA A 180 22.64 11.71 -22.26
N ARG A 181 23.77 11.11 -21.85
CA ARG A 181 24.99 11.83 -21.51
C ARG A 181 25.65 12.46 -22.74
N ILE A 182 25.63 11.78 -23.89
CA ILE A 182 26.10 12.33 -25.17
C ILE A 182 25.26 13.54 -25.59
N ASP A 183 23.96 13.52 -25.34
CA ASP A 183 23.04 14.65 -25.55
C ASP A 183 23.22 15.80 -24.54
N GLY A 184 24.21 15.70 -23.63
CA GLY A 184 24.51 16.73 -22.63
C GLY A 184 23.57 16.76 -21.43
N ALA A 185 22.77 15.72 -21.20
CA ALA A 185 21.92 15.65 -20.02
C ALA A 185 22.75 15.37 -18.76
N GLY A 186 22.61 16.22 -17.74
CA GLY A 186 23.17 15.95 -16.41
C GLY A 186 22.44 14.81 -15.68
N GLU A 187 23.08 14.20 -14.69
CA GLU A 187 22.55 13.04 -13.95
C GLU A 187 21.15 13.25 -13.36
N TRP A 188 20.85 14.45 -12.87
CA TRP A 188 19.51 14.78 -12.37
C TRP A 188 18.44 14.72 -13.47
N ARG A 189 18.78 15.18 -14.68
CA ARG A 189 17.89 15.14 -15.84
C ARG A 189 17.72 13.71 -16.35
N ILE A 190 18.79 12.92 -16.36
CA ILE A 190 18.75 11.49 -16.71
C ILE A 190 17.83 10.74 -15.74
N TYR A 191 18.01 10.93 -14.44
CA TYR A 191 17.17 10.32 -13.42
C TYR A 191 15.68 10.66 -13.64
N TRP A 192 15.34 11.94 -13.78
CA TRP A 192 13.94 12.37 -13.84
C TRP A 192 13.27 12.12 -15.20
N SER A 193 14.01 12.25 -16.30
CA SER A 193 13.45 12.21 -17.67
C SER A 193 13.62 10.86 -18.36
N VAL A 194 14.60 10.04 -17.94
CA VAL A 194 14.91 8.76 -18.58
C VAL A 194 14.59 7.61 -17.63
N VAL A 195 15.14 7.60 -16.43
CA VAL A 195 15.01 6.44 -15.53
C VAL A 195 13.63 6.35 -14.89
N MET A 196 13.14 7.44 -14.29
CA MET A 196 11.86 7.43 -13.56
C MET A 196 10.64 7.08 -14.45
N PRO A 197 10.53 7.56 -15.71
CA PRO A 197 9.46 7.14 -16.62
C PRO A 197 9.54 5.66 -17.01
N ASN A 198 10.75 5.14 -17.27
CA ASN A 198 10.94 3.71 -17.57
C ASN A 198 10.67 2.81 -16.36
N CYS A 199 10.90 3.32 -15.15
CA CYS A 199 10.53 2.65 -13.90
C CYS A 199 9.10 2.95 -13.44
N ARG A 200 8.23 3.51 -14.30
CA ARG A 200 6.83 3.86 -13.95
C ARG A 200 6.08 2.75 -13.23
N PRO A 201 6.05 1.53 -13.75
CA PRO A 201 5.39 0.44 -13.05
C PRO A 201 5.96 0.09 -11.67
N ALA A 202 7.27 0.28 -11.48
CA ALA A 202 7.96 -0.05 -10.24
C ALA A 202 7.57 0.91 -9.11
N TRP A 203 7.65 2.21 -9.36
CA TRP A 203 7.31 3.21 -8.33
C TRP A 203 5.81 3.29 -8.08
N LEU A 204 4.98 2.94 -9.06
CA LEU A 204 3.54 2.77 -8.90
C LEU A 204 3.20 1.56 -8.01
N THR A 205 3.86 0.42 -8.23
CA THR A 205 3.74 -0.75 -7.36
C THR A 205 4.17 -0.40 -5.93
N LEU A 206 5.29 0.30 -5.79
CA LEU A 206 5.76 0.76 -4.49
C LEU A 206 4.77 1.71 -3.81
N THR A 207 4.14 2.61 -4.58
CA THR A 207 3.12 3.54 -4.10
C THR A 207 1.93 2.79 -3.50
N ILE A 208 1.44 1.74 -4.16
CA ILE A 208 0.33 0.92 -3.64
C ILE A 208 0.72 0.30 -2.29
N PHE A 209 1.87 -0.38 -2.22
CA PHE A 209 2.29 -1.05 -0.99
C PHE A 209 2.58 -0.07 0.15
N ALA A 210 3.30 1.02 -0.14
CA ALA A 210 3.64 2.02 0.86
C ALA A 210 2.39 2.73 1.38
N PHE A 211 1.49 3.17 0.49
CA PHE A 211 0.24 3.80 0.89
C PHE A 211 -0.63 2.86 1.72
N GLN A 212 -0.80 1.61 1.28
CA GLN A 212 -1.57 0.63 2.03
C GLN A 212 -1.01 0.44 3.45
N GLN A 213 0.31 0.32 3.61
CA GLN A 213 0.92 0.11 4.93
C GLN A 213 0.72 1.31 5.85
N ILE A 214 0.97 2.54 5.37
CA ILE A 214 0.85 3.74 6.21
C ILE A 214 -0.61 4.09 6.49
N TRP A 215 -1.52 3.88 5.52
CA TRP A 215 -2.94 4.14 5.69
C TRP A 215 -3.59 3.19 6.70
N ASN A 216 -3.13 1.94 6.78
CA ASN A 216 -3.63 0.98 7.78
C ASN A 216 -2.91 1.09 9.14
N ASN A 217 -1.90 1.94 9.25
CA ASN A 217 -1.19 2.15 10.51
C ASN A 217 -2.06 3.01 11.44
N ASN A 218 -2.48 2.45 12.57
CA ASN A 218 -3.29 3.15 13.56
C ASN A 218 -2.47 4.16 14.39
N GLY A 219 -1.14 4.15 14.33
CA GLY A 219 -0.28 5.14 14.98
C GLY A 219 -0.31 5.17 16.50
N ASN A 220 -1.06 4.27 17.14
CA ASN A 220 -1.29 4.22 18.60
C ASN A 220 -0.01 4.04 19.41
N LEU A 221 1.06 3.54 18.80
CA LEU A 221 2.36 3.38 19.45
C LEU A 221 3.11 4.71 19.59
N TYR A 222 2.90 5.67 18.68
CA TYR A 222 3.70 6.89 18.57
C TYR A 222 2.94 8.17 18.89
N ILE A 223 1.61 8.18 18.70
CA ILE A 223 0.77 9.37 18.86
C ILE A 223 -0.19 9.18 20.03
N TYR A 224 -0.21 10.16 20.93
CA TYR A 224 -1.05 10.17 22.13
C TYR A 224 -2.09 11.28 22.12
N SER A 225 -1.76 12.45 21.55
CA SER A 225 -2.69 13.57 21.43
C SER A 225 -3.81 13.26 20.44
N GLU A 226 -5.06 13.47 20.88
CA GLU A 226 -6.25 13.25 20.06
C GLU A 226 -6.20 14.02 18.74
N GLU A 227 -5.65 15.25 18.75
CA GLU A 227 -5.57 16.10 17.56
C GLU A 227 -4.70 15.55 16.41
N LEU A 228 -3.77 14.64 16.74
CA LEU A 228 -2.80 14.10 15.80
C LEU A 228 -3.16 12.69 15.33
N LYS A 229 -4.16 12.05 15.93
CA LYS A 229 -4.59 10.70 15.54
C LYS A 229 -5.10 10.70 14.10
N GLY A 230 -4.98 9.56 13.44
CA GLY A 230 -5.53 9.33 12.10
C GLY A 230 -6.90 8.68 12.15
N LEU A 231 -7.59 8.69 11.02
CA LEU A 231 -8.86 8.00 10.81
C LEU A 231 -8.83 6.52 11.27
N PRO A 232 -7.82 5.68 10.93
CA PRO A 232 -7.80 4.27 11.35
C PRO A 232 -7.74 4.10 12.87
N SER A 233 -7.04 5.01 13.57
CA SER A 233 -6.94 5.03 15.03
C SER A 233 -8.32 5.19 15.65
N ILE A 234 -9.04 6.25 15.27
CA ILE A 234 -10.36 6.56 15.82
C ILE A 234 -11.38 5.48 15.46
N LEU A 235 -11.41 5.02 14.22
CA LEU A 235 -12.30 3.94 13.80
C LEU A 235 -12.05 2.65 14.58
N SER A 236 -10.78 2.32 14.87
CA SER A 236 -10.44 1.18 15.73
C SER A 236 -10.85 1.39 17.19
N SER A 237 -10.74 2.62 17.71
CA SER A 237 -11.19 2.96 19.06
C SER A 237 -12.72 2.90 19.20
N ILE A 238 -13.47 3.38 18.20
CA ILE A 238 -14.93 3.28 18.16
C ILE A 238 -15.36 1.82 18.14
N ALA A 239 -14.72 1.00 17.30
CA ALA A 239 -14.99 -0.43 17.22
C ALA A 239 -14.70 -1.15 18.56
N ALA A 240 -13.65 -0.76 19.28
CA ALA A 240 -13.26 -1.36 20.56
C ALA A 240 -14.08 -0.87 21.78
N GLY A 241 -14.67 0.32 21.72
CA GLY A 241 -15.29 1.00 22.88
C GLY A 241 -16.68 0.52 23.30
N GLY A 242 -17.16 -0.65 22.86
CA GLY A 242 -18.48 -1.19 23.20
C GLY A 242 -18.45 -2.69 23.45
N SER A 243 -19.57 -3.27 23.92
CA SER A 243 -19.69 -4.73 23.97
C SER A 243 -19.49 -5.29 22.56
N GLY A 244 -18.60 -6.26 22.39
CA GLY A 244 -18.16 -6.74 21.07
C GLY A 244 -19.30 -7.19 20.15
N ILE A 245 -20.48 -7.46 20.72
CA ILE A 245 -21.71 -7.83 20.01
C ILE A 245 -22.46 -6.59 19.49
N ALA A 246 -22.59 -5.53 20.29
CA ALA A 246 -23.36 -4.34 19.92
C ALA A 246 -22.68 -3.50 18.84
N ARG A 247 -21.34 -3.52 18.78
CA ARG A 247 -20.56 -2.73 17.80
C ARG A 247 -20.00 -3.56 16.64
N ALA A 248 -20.41 -4.82 16.48
CA ALA A 248 -19.95 -5.65 15.37
C ALA A 248 -20.30 -5.02 14.00
N GLY A 249 -21.53 -4.55 13.82
CA GLY A 249 -21.92 -3.86 12.58
C GLY A 249 -21.18 -2.53 12.36
N VAL A 250 -20.99 -1.73 13.42
CA VAL A 250 -20.19 -0.50 13.38
C VAL A 250 -18.73 -0.79 12.99
N SER A 251 -18.15 -1.88 13.50
CA SER A 251 -16.79 -2.30 13.14
C SER A 251 -16.69 -2.73 11.66
N ALA A 252 -17.71 -3.41 11.13
CA ALA A 252 -17.76 -3.77 9.71
C ALA A 252 -17.86 -2.53 8.81
N ALA A 253 -18.69 -1.55 9.18
CA ALA A 253 -18.79 -0.27 8.49
C ALA A 253 -17.44 0.50 8.54
N ALA A 254 -16.79 0.53 9.69
CA ALA A 254 -15.47 1.14 9.87
C ALA A 254 -14.39 0.48 8.98
N SER A 255 -14.34 -0.85 8.95
CA SER A 255 -13.41 -1.58 8.07
C SER A 255 -13.66 -1.30 6.59
N LEU A 256 -14.92 -1.19 6.17
CA LEU A 256 -15.25 -0.80 4.80
C LEU A 256 -14.73 0.61 4.47
N LEU A 257 -14.90 1.58 5.37
CA LEU A 257 -14.40 2.95 5.17
C LEU A 257 -12.87 3.00 5.05
N ILE A 258 -12.15 2.21 5.85
CA ILE A 258 -10.68 2.11 5.77
C ILE A 258 -10.24 1.47 4.44
N LEU A 259 -11.02 0.53 3.90
CA LEU A 259 -10.73 -0.19 2.66
C LEU A 259 -10.82 0.69 1.41
N ILE A 260 -11.68 1.72 1.41
CA ILE A 260 -11.98 2.53 0.22
C ILE A 260 -10.70 3.18 -0.38
N PRO A 261 -9.86 3.92 0.36
CA PRO A 261 -8.75 4.65 -0.26
C PRO A 261 -7.66 3.76 -0.88
N PRO A 262 -7.21 2.65 -0.24
CA PRO A 262 -6.30 1.70 -0.88
C PRO A 262 -6.88 1.10 -2.18
N VAL A 263 -8.18 0.77 -2.21
CA VAL A 263 -8.84 0.24 -3.42
C VAL A 263 -8.88 1.29 -4.52
N VAL A 264 -9.20 2.54 -4.21
CA VAL A 264 -9.20 3.64 -5.19
C VAL A 264 -7.81 3.83 -5.80
N ILE A 265 -6.75 3.84 -4.98
CA ILE A 265 -5.37 3.97 -5.46
C ILE A 265 -4.97 2.78 -6.32
N PHE A 266 -5.35 1.56 -5.93
CA PHE A 266 -5.13 0.37 -6.74
C PHE A 266 -5.82 0.49 -8.10
N LEU A 267 -7.10 0.89 -8.15
CA LEU A 267 -7.86 1.04 -9.40
C LEU A 267 -7.27 2.08 -10.35
N ILE A 268 -6.72 3.17 -9.81
CA ILE A 268 -6.02 4.20 -10.61
C ILE A 268 -4.69 3.67 -11.15
N THR A 269 -4.03 2.79 -10.38
CA THR A 269 -2.64 2.37 -10.63
C THR A 269 -2.50 1.04 -11.38
N GLN A 270 -3.54 0.19 -11.36
CA GLN A 270 -3.51 -1.19 -11.86
C GLN A 270 -3.03 -1.33 -13.32
N GLY A 271 -3.35 -0.36 -14.19
CA GLY A 271 -3.00 -0.42 -15.61
C GLY A 271 -1.49 -0.55 -15.84
N SER A 272 -0.69 0.19 -15.06
CA SER A 272 0.78 0.14 -15.17
C SER A 272 1.40 -1.07 -14.46
N VAL A 273 0.71 -1.67 -13.49
CA VAL A 273 1.18 -2.89 -12.78
C VAL A 273 1.02 -4.13 -13.67
N VAL A 274 -0.03 -4.18 -14.50
CA VAL A 274 -0.25 -5.30 -15.43
C VAL A 274 0.82 -5.31 -16.54
N GLU A 275 1.26 -4.14 -17.01
CA GLU A 275 2.31 -4.03 -18.03
C GLU A 275 3.64 -4.69 -17.59
N THR A 276 4.01 -4.63 -16.30
CA THR A 276 5.23 -5.29 -15.80
C THR A 276 5.14 -6.78 -15.63
N MET A 277 3.99 -7.30 -15.25
CA MET A 277 3.79 -8.75 -15.13
C MET A 277 3.90 -9.40 -16.51
N THR A 278 3.45 -8.71 -17.56
CA THR A 278 3.55 -9.21 -18.95
C THR A 278 4.97 -9.16 -19.51
N THR A 279 5.76 -8.12 -19.21
CA THR A 279 7.17 -8.03 -19.65
C THR A 279 8.09 -8.97 -18.87
N SER A 280 7.85 -9.19 -17.58
CA SER A 280 8.63 -10.17 -16.78
C SER A 280 8.34 -11.63 -17.16
N GLY A 281 7.15 -11.91 -17.69
CA GLY A 281 6.75 -13.23 -18.21
C GLY A 281 7.28 -13.53 -19.61
N LEU A 282 7.69 -12.51 -20.36
CA LEU A 282 8.40 -12.62 -21.63
C LEU A 282 9.91 -12.69 -21.37
N LYS A 283 10.35 -13.69 -20.60
CA LYS A 283 11.77 -14.09 -20.62
C LYS A 283 12.02 -14.86 -21.91
N GLU A 284 12.57 -14.17 -22.91
CA GLU A 284 13.44 -14.79 -23.93
C GLU A 284 14.86 -14.93 -23.36
#